data_AF-A0A2E8D5B8-F1
#
_entry.id   AF-A0A2E8D5B8-F1
#
_cell.length_a   1.000
_cell.length_b   1.000
_cell.length_c   1.000
_cell.angle_alpha   90.00
_cell.angle_beta   90.00
_cell.angle_gamma   90.00
#
_symmetry.space_group_name_H-M   'P 1'
#
loop_
_entity.id
_entity.type
_entity.pdbx_description
1 polymer ?
#
loop_
_entity_poly.entity_id
_entity_poly.type
_entity_poly.pdbx_seq_one_letter_code
_entity_poly.pdbx_strand_id
1 'polypeptide(L)'
;MTSRLTGILLFALAPLVGLAVTYGLRAQDDAASPEQRLRTLLEERRDTLSERLDALENMREVGLGDADVVVSARIDVLDAELELAATKAERIEVLKKRLRSFRELEDWARHSRRLLHAHRARTTRTAVDAAGDMLLAKAARMQDEIDLLREEMTKE
;
A
#
# COMPACT_ATOMS: atom_id res chain seq x y z
N MET A 1 -50.20 2.43 -54.02
CA MET A 1 -49.04 1.75 -53.39
C MET A 1 -48.81 2.41 -52.05
N THR A 2 -49.02 1.65 -50.98
CA THR A 2 -49.42 2.13 -49.65
C THR A 2 -48.25 2.23 -48.68
N SER A 3 -48.15 3.38 -48.03
CA SER A 3 -47.37 3.66 -46.82
C SER A 3 -47.96 2.93 -45.59
N ARG A 4 -47.12 2.21 -44.85
CA ARG A 4 -47.28 1.65 -43.48
C ARG A 4 -45.85 1.28 -43.00
N LEU A 5 -45.37 1.41 -41.76
CA LEU A 5 -45.86 1.79 -40.42
C LEU A 5 -44.61 1.79 -39.48
N THR A 6 -44.71 2.48 -38.32
CA THR A 6 -44.02 2.19 -37.02
C THR A 6 -42.48 2.26 -36.96
N GLY A 7 -41.78 3.08 -36.16
CA GLY A 7 -42.07 3.63 -34.83
C GLY A 7 -41.36 2.80 -33.74
N ILE A 8 -40.20 3.28 -33.22
CA ILE A 8 -39.49 2.99 -31.95
C ILE A 8 -38.33 4.03 -31.91
N LEU A 9 -38.40 5.16 -31.20
CA LEU A 9 -38.21 5.40 -29.76
C LEU A 9 -36.85 4.93 -29.20
N LEU A 10 -35.99 5.91 -28.90
CA LEU A 10 -35.01 6.01 -27.80
C LEU A 10 -34.55 4.70 -27.14
N PHE A 11 -33.24 4.42 -27.12
CA PHE A 11 -32.43 4.08 -25.92
C PHE A 11 -31.01 3.64 -26.31
N ALA A 12 -30.01 4.40 -25.85
CA ALA A 12 -28.63 4.00 -25.52
C ALA A 12 -27.84 5.30 -25.31
N LEU A 13 -28.17 6.08 -24.28
CA LEU A 13 -27.59 5.98 -22.94
C LEU A 13 -26.07 5.77 -22.98
N ALA A 14 -25.35 6.87 -23.18
CA ALA A 14 -23.95 6.99 -22.80
C ALA A 14 -23.86 6.92 -21.27
N PRO A 15 -23.04 6.03 -20.66
CA PRO A 15 -22.63 6.26 -19.29
C PRO A 15 -21.57 7.35 -19.29
N LEU A 16 -22.07 8.57 -19.16
CA LEU A 16 -21.40 9.74 -18.64
C LEU A 16 -21.16 9.47 -17.14
N VAL A 17 -20.08 8.77 -16.81
CA VAL A 17 -19.55 8.68 -15.44
C VAL A 17 -18.06 9.03 -15.51
N GLY A 18 -17.80 10.27 -15.89
CA GLY A 18 -16.49 10.89 -15.85
C GLY A 18 -16.65 12.26 -15.18
N LEU A 19 -15.89 12.46 -14.10
CA LEU A 19 -15.67 13.74 -13.42
C LEU A 19 -16.90 14.43 -12.79
N ALA A 20 -17.25 14.07 -11.55
CA ALA A 20 -18.04 14.97 -10.70
C ALA A 20 -17.84 14.75 -9.18
N VAL A 21 -16.61 14.53 -8.69
CA VAL A 21 -16.35 14.52 -7.22
C VAL A 21 -15.10 15.32 -6.85
N THR A 22 -14.98 16.56 -7.33
CA THR A 22 -13.88 17.45 -6.88
C THR A 22 -14.29 18.86 -6.49
N TYR A 23 -15.59 19.18 -6.43
CA TYR A 23 -16.03 20.55 -6.12
C TYR A 23 -16.93 20.71 -4.89
N GLY A 24 -17.21 19.64 -4.13
CA GLY A 24 -18.12 19.69 -2.97
C GLY A 24 -17.47 19.78 -1.58
N LEU A 25 -16.19 19.46 -1.42
CA LEU A 25 -15.59 19.25 -0.09
C LEU A 25 -14.83 20.46 0.50
N ARG A 26 -14.69 21.56 -0.24
CA ARG A 26 -13.82 22.67 0.19
C ARG A 26 -14.44 23.67 1.17
N ALA A 27 -15.74 23.59 1.44
CA ALA A 27 -16.47 24.57 2.25
C ALA A 27 -16.89 24.09 3.64
N GLN A 28 -16.59 22.84 4.01
CA GLN A 28 -16.99 22.26 5.31
C GLN A 28 -15.82 22.15 6.31
N ASP A 29 -14.61 22.54 5.91
CA ASP A 29 -13.37 22.26 6.64
C ASP A 29 -12.98 23.37 7.65
N ASP A 30 -13.69 24.51 7.65
CA ASP A 30 -13.43 25.62 8.59
C ASP A 30 -14.12 25.46 9.96
N ALA A 31 -14.92 24.41 10.15
CA ALA A 31 -15.65 24.15 11.41
C ALA A 31 -15.11 22.94 12.20
N ALA A 32 -14.17 22.18 11.65
CA ALA A 32 -13.60 21.02 12.32
C ALA A 32 -12.51 21.42 13.34
N SER A 33 -12.51 20.77 14.51
CA SER A 33 -11.40 20.92 15.47
C SER A 33 -10.08 20.46 14.85
N PRO A 34 -8.92 21.00 15.29
CA PRO A 34 -7.61 20.56 14.82
C PRO A 34 -7.40 19.04 14.90
N GLU A 35 -7.94 18.40 15.95
CA GLU A 35 -7.86 16.96 16.17
C GLU A 35 -8.67 16.17 15.14
N GLN A 36 -9.89 16.63 14.83
CA GLN A 36 -10.70 16.03 13.77
C GLN A 36 -10.02 16.15 12.41
N ARG A 37 -9.43 17.32 12.13
CA ARG A 37 -8.74 17.57 10.88
C ARG A 37 -7.49 16.70 10.72
N LEU A 38 -6.72 16.54 11.80
CA LEU A 38 -5.57 15.63 11.82
C LEU A 38 -6.02 14.19 11.54
N ARG A 39 -7.09 13.73 12.21
CA ARG A 39 -7.62 12.38 12.01
C ARG A 39 -8.06 12.15 10.56
N THR A 40 -8.79 13.10 9.97
CA THR A 40 -9.20 13.04 8.56
C THR A 40 -7.99 12.91 7.63
N LEU A 41 -6.94 13.72 7.85
CA LEU A 41 -5.72 13.65 7.03
C LEU A 41 -4.97 12.31 7.16
N LEU A 42 -4.95 11.72 8.35
CA LEU A 42 -4.37 10.39 8.57
C LEU A 42 -5.18 9.30 7.85
N GLU A 43 -6.51 9.38 7.90
CA GLU A 43 -7.42 8.47 7.19
C GLU A 43 -7.24 8.60 5.66
N GLU A 44 -7.25 9.83 5.13
CA GLU A 44 -7.00 10.10 3.70
C GLU A 44 -5.62 9.60 3.24
N ARG A 45 -4.58 9.77 4.08
CA ARG A 45 -3.24 9.24 3.80
C ARG A 45 -3.26 7.71 3.68
N ARG A 46 -3.87 7.02 4.64
CA ARG A 46 -4.00 5.55 4.65
C ARG A 46 -4.76 5.06 3.42
N ASP A 47 -5.85 5.73 3.07
CA ASP A 47 -6.67 5.38 1.91
C ASP A 47 -5.88 5.57 0.59
N THR A 48 -5.19 6.71 0.44
CA THR A 48 -4.35 6.99 -0.74
C THR A 48 -3.21 5.97 -0.89
N LEU A 49 -2.57 5.58 0.22
CA LEU A 49 -1.52 4.56 0.19
C LEU A 49 -2.08 3.18 -0.16
N SER A 50 -3.30 2.89 0.26
CA SER A 50 -4.00 1.63 -0.07
C SER A 50 -4.33 1.56 -1.56
N GLU A 51 -4.85 2.63 -2.15
CA GLU A 51 -5.09 2.71 -3.60
C GLU A 51 -3.80 2.53 -4.41
N ARG A 52 -2.69 3.11 -3.92
CA ARG A 52 -1.36 2.89 -4.53
C ARG A 52 -0.94 1.42 -4.44
N LEU A 53 -1.12 0.78 -3.30
CA LEU A 53 -0.80 -0.64 -3.12
C LEU A 53 -1.61 -1.49 -4.10
N ASP A 54 -2.92 -1.27 -4.19
CA ASP A 54 -3.79 -1.99 -5.12
C ASP A 54 -3.33 -1.84 -6.57
N ALA A 55 -2.94 -0.64 -6.99
CA ALA A 55 -2.39 -0.40 -8.33
C ALA A 55 -1.10 -1.21 -8.57
N LEU A 56 -0.19 -1.27 -7.59
CA LEU A 56 1.06 -2.02 -7.69
C LEU A 56 0.84 -3.54 -7.67
N GLU A 57 -0.10 -4.03 -6.88
CA GLU A 57 -0.50 -5.45 -6.87
C GLU A 57 -1.07 -5.85 -8.23
N ASN A 58 -1.97 -5.04 -8.80
CA ASN A 58 -2.49 -5.26 -10.15
C ASN A 58 -1.39 -5.27 -11.22
N MET A 59 -0.41 -4.34 -11.15
CA MET A 59 0.73 -4.33 -12.06
C MET A 59 1.58 -5.60 -11.93
N ARG A 60 1.78 -6.10 -10.70
CA ARG A 60 2.52 -7.33 -10.44
C ARG A 60 1.79 -8.56 -10.98
N GLU A 61 0.47 -8.63 -10.84
CA GLU A 61 -0.34 -9.73 -11.37
C GLU A 61 -0.23 -9.88 -12.90
N VAL A 62 -0.12 -8.76 -13.61
CA VAL A 62 0.12 -8.75 -15.07
C VAL A 62 1.60 -8.83 -15.46
N GLY A 63 2.50 -9.05 -14.49
CA GLY A 63 3.94 -9.25 -14.72
C GLY A 63 4.73 -7.96 -15.00
N LEU A 64 4.17 -6.79 -14.69
CA LEU A 64 4.79 -5.47 -14.90
C LEU A 64 5.27 -4.80 -13.61
N GLY A 65 5.10 -5.44 -12.45
CA GLY A 65 5.42 -4.89 -11.14
C GLY A 65 6.49 -5.68 -10.41
N ASP A 66 7.39 -4.97 -9.73
CA ASP A 66 8.43 -5.56 -8.88
C ASP A 66 7.90 -5.91 -7.49
N ALA A 67 8.29 -7.09 -6.99
CA ALA A 67 7.75 -7.62 -5.73
C ALA A 67 8.20 -6.82 -4.50
N ASP A 68 9.42 -6.30 -4.50
CA ASP A 68 9.93 -5.42 -3.43
C ASP A 68 9.17 -4.10 -3.35
N VAL A 69 8.78 -3.52 -4.50
CA VAL A 69 7.96 -2.31 -4.57
C VAL A 69 6.56 -2.55 -3.97
N VAL A 70 5.94 -3.68 -4.26
CA VAL A 70 4.64 -4.08 -3.67
C VAL A 70 4.77 -4.25 -2.15
N VAL A 71 5.79 -4.96 -1.69
CA VAL A 71 5.99 -5.18 -0.25
C VAL A 71 6.27 -3.87 0.48
N SER A 72 7.05 -2.96 -0.13
CA SER A 72 7.33 -1.64 0.44
C SER A 72 6.05 -0.79 0.53
N ALA A 73 5.22 -0.77 -0.51
CA ALA A 73 3.92 -0.09 -0.47
C ALA A 73 2.99 -0.66 0.60
N ARG A 74 3.02 -1.98 0.82
CA ARG A 74 2.26 -2.62 1.91
C ARG A 74 2.75 -2.17 3.29
N ILE A 75 4.05 -2.00 3.47
CA ILE A 75 4.61 -1.44 4.70
C ILE A 75 4.13 0.00 4.91
N ASP A 76 4.14 0.84 3.86
CA ASP A 76 3.64 2.23 3.95
C ASP A 76 2.19 2.28 4.44
N VAL A 77 1.31 1.40 3.94
CA VAL A 77 -0.08 1.28 4.39
C VAL A 77 -0.15 0.89 5.87
N LEU A 78 0.64 -0.11 6.28
CA LEU A 78 0.66 -0.59 7.66
C LEU A 78 1.19 0.47 8.65
N ASP A 79 2.12 1.32 8.22
CA ASP A 79 2.57 2.46 9.02
C ASP A 79 1.43 3.48 9.24
N ALA A 80 0.66 3.77 8.20
CA ALA A 80 -0.51 4.64 8.31
C ALA A 80 -1.63 4.01 9.17
N GLU A 81 -1.83 2.69 9.08
CA GLU A 81 -2.75 1.97 9.98
C GLU A 81 -2.28 2.04 11.44
N LEU A 82 -0.96 1.98 11.70
CA LEU A 82 -0.40 2.05 13.04
C LEU A 82 -0.61 3.44 13.68
N GLU A 83 -0.52 4.51 12.88
CA GLU A 83 -0.82 5.88 13.30
C GLU A 83 -2.31 6.07 13.66
N LEU A 84 -3.21 5.32 13.02
CA LEU A 84 -4.66 5.37 13.25
C LEU A 84 -5.16 4.42 14.35
N ALA A 85 -4.34 3.46 14.78
CA ALA A 85 -4.74 2.45 15.75
C ALA A 85 -5.04 3.09 17.13
N ALA A 86 -6.26 2.92 17.61
CA ALA A 86 -6.76 3.54 18.83
C ALA A 86 -6.47 2.71 20.08
N THR A 87 -6.30 1.40 19.92
CA THR A 87 -6.08 0.47 21.02
C THR A 87 -4.75 -0.27 20.90
N LYS A 88 -4.23 -0.73 22.04
CA LYS A 88 -3.05 -1.61 22.09
C LYS A 88 -3.26 -2.87 21.23
N ALA A 89 -4.44 -3.48 21.30
CA ALA A 89 -4.77 -4.66 20.53
C ALA A 89 -4.69 -4.40 19.01
N GLU A 90 -5.23 -3.28 18.55
CA GLU A 90 -5.12 -2.87 17.13
C GLU A 90 -3.65 -2.64 16.73
N ARG A 91 -2.87 -1.93 17.55
CA ARG A 91 -1.44 -1.69 17.30
C ARG A 91 -0.66 -3.01 17.17
N ILE A 92 -0.92 -3.97 18.05
CA ILE A 92 -0.30 -5.31 18.01
C ILE A 92 -0.64 -6.03 16.70
N GLU A 93 -1.89 -6.01 16.27
CA GLU A 93 -2.29 -6.68 15.04
C GLU A 93 -1.66 -6.04 13.79
N VAL A 94 -1.56 -4.71 13.75
CA VAL A 94 -0.84 -3.99 12.69
C VAL A 94 0.65 -4.34 12.69
N LEU A 95 1.31 -4.33 13.86
CA LEU A 95 2.72 -4.71 13.99
C LEU A 95 2.99 -6.16 13.56
N LYS A 96 2.09 -7.09 13.87
CA LYS A 96 2.19 -8.48 13.38
C LYS A 96 2.08 -8.57 11.85
N LYS A 97 1.19 -7.80 11.23
CA LYS A 97 1.09 -7.71 9.76
C LYS A 97 2.39 -7.14 9.18
N ARG A 98 2.91 -6.05 9.77
CA ARG A 98 4.13 -5.37 9.30
C ARG A 98 5.36 -6.27 9.40
N LEU A 99 5.49 -7.01 10.50
CA LEU A 99 6.53 -8.03 10.68
C LEU A 99 6.47 -9.14 9.60
N ARG A 100 5.27 -9.55 9.16
CA ARG A 100 5.13 -10.52 8.05
C ARG A 100 5.61 -9.91 6.73
N SER A 101 5.22 -8.67 6.42
CA SER A 101 5.68 -7.96 5.22
C SER A 101 7.21 -7.82 5.18
N PHE A 102 7.85 -7.50 6.31
CA PHE A 102 9.32 -7.44 6.36
C PHE A 102 10.00 -8.81 6.19
N ARG A 103 9.37 -9.89 6.65
CA ARG A 103 9.89 -11.25 6.36
C ARG A 103 9.81 -11.57 4.87
N GLU A 104 8.72 -11.20 4.21
CA GLU A 104 8.58 -11.33 2.75
C GLU A 104 9.66 -10.53 2.01
N LEU A 105 9.93 -9.28 2.44
CA LEU A 105 11.00 -8.44 1.88
C LEU A 105 12.39 -9.07 2.07
N GLU A 106 12.68 -9.57 3.27
CA GLU A 106 13.95 -10.23 3.58
C GLU A 106 14.15 -11.49 2.71
N ASP A 107 13.11 -12.30 2.55
CA ASP A 107 13.14 -13.50 1.71
C ASP A 107 13.33 -13.17 0.23
N TRP A 108 12.69 -12.09 -0.26
CA TRP A 108 12.92 -11.60 -1.62
C TRP A 108 14.37 -11.12 -1.82
N ALA A 109 14.89 -10.30 -0.91
CA ALA A 109 16.27 -9.80 -0.99
C ALA A 109 17.28 -10.96 -0.96
N ARG A 110 17.01 -11.98 -0.14
CA ARG A 110 17.79 -13.22 -0.11
C ARG A 110 17.71 -13.99 -1.42
N HIS A 111 16.54 -14.09 -2.04
CA HIS A 111 16.35 -14.75 -3.33
C HIS A 111 17.07 -14.01 -4.46
N SER A 112 16.88 -12.69 -4.58
CA SER A 112 17.55 -11.83 -5.56
C SER A 112 19.08 -11.96 -5.47
N ARG A 113 19.63 -11.92 -4.26
CA ARG A 113 21.06 -12.16 -4.02
C ARG A 113 21.53 -13.53 -4.51
N ARG A 114 20.76 -14.60 -4.29
CA ARG A 114 21.11 -15.95 -4.78
C ARG A 114 21.14 -15.99 -6.30
N LEU A 115 20.17 -15.36 -6.97
CA LEU A 115 20.14 -15.28 -8.44
C LEU A 115 21.35 -14.53 -9.00
N LEU A 116 21.71 -13.38 -8.40
CA LEU A 116 22.90 -12.62 -8.78
C LEU A 116 24.19 -13.46 -8.67
N HIS A 117 24.34 -14.22 -7.59
CA HIS A 117 25.48 -15.13 -7.42
C HIS A 117 25.49 -16.28 -8.44
N ALA A 118 24.33 -16.83 -8.79
CA ALA A 118 24.21 -17.91 -9.77
C ALA A 118 24.57 -17.44 -11.20
N HIS A 119 24.20 -16.21 -11.57
CA HIS A 119 24.42 -15.69 -12.92
C HIS A 119 25.83 -15.19 -13.23
N ARG A 120 26.82 -15.34 -12.32
CA ARG A 120 28.20 -14.83 -12.52
C ARG A 120 28.24 -13.36 -12.98
N ALA A 121 27.22 -12.57 -12.65
CA ALA A 121 27.20 -11.13 -12.87
C ALA A 121 28.22 -10.49 -11.92
N ARG A 122 29.48 -10.52 -12.34
CA ARG A 122 30.65 -10.09 -11.57
C ARG A 122 30.82 -8.56 -11.72
N THR A 123 29.73 -7.82 -11.66
CA THR A 123 29.76 -6.37 -11.43
C THR A 123 29.66 -6.16 -9.92
N THR A 124 30.77 -5.76 -9.31
CA THR A 124 30.90 -5.58 -7.85
C THR A 124 29.83 -4.67 -7.27
N ARG A 125 29.35 -3.66 -8.02
CA ARG A 125 28.31 -2.74 -7.58
C ARG A 125 26.98 -3.43 -7.29
N THR A 126 26.45 -4.20 -8.25
CA THR A 126 25.14 -4.85 -8.14
C THR A 126 25.09 -5.91 -7.04
N ALA A 127 26.20 -6.62 -6.80
CA ALA A 127 26.29 -7.60 -5.71
C ALA A 127 26.44 -6.96 -4.33
N VAL A 128 27.12 -5.80 -4.24
CA VAL A 128 27.22 -5.02 -3.00
C VAL A 128 25.87 -4.40 -2.65
N ASP A 129 25.15 -3.85 -3.63
CA ASP A 129 23.82 -3.27 -3.44
C ASP A 129 22.83 -4.32 -2.91
N ALA A 130 22.75 -5.50 -3.55
CA ALA A 130 21.87 -6.58 -3.10
C ALA A 130 22.23 -7.14 -1.70
N ALA A 131 23.51 -7.11 -1.32
CA ALA A 131 23.92 -7.48 0.04
C ALA A 131 23.51 -6.40 1.05
N GLY A 132 23.59 -5.12 0.68
CA GLY A 132 23.07 -3.99 1.43
C GLY A 132 21.56 -4.10 1.67
N ASP A 133 20.78 -4.34 0.60
CA ASP A 133 19.33 -4.45 0.66
C ASP A 133 18.88 -5.58 1.60
N MET A 134 19.56 -6.73 1.56
CA MET A 134 19.29 -7.85 2.47
C MET A 134 19.54 -7.47 3.93
N LEU A 135 20.63 -6.74 4.22
CA LEU A 135 20.95 -6.31 5.58
C LEU A 135 19.97 -5.24 6.07
N LEU A 136 19.54 -4.31 5.20
CA LEU A 136 18.53 -3.31 5.52
C LEU A 136 17.17 -3.95 5.79
N ALA A 137 16.70 -4.87 4.94
CA ALA A 137 15.46 -5.60 5.15
C ALA A 137 15.46 -6.38 6.47
N LYS A 138 16.60 -7.03 6.79
CA LYS A 138 16.76 -7.74 8.08
C LYS A 138 16.76 -6.78 9.26
N ALA A 139 17.43 -5.62 9.16
CA ALA A 139 17.43 -4.61 10.22
C ALA A 139 16.02 -4.08 10.48
N ALA A 140 15.27 -3.76 9.42
CA ALA A 140 13.89 -3.31 9.52
C ALA A 140 12.99 -4.37 10.16
N ARG A 141 13.11 -5.64 9.74
CA ARG A 141 12.40 -6.77 10.38
C ARG A 141 12.71 -6.88 11.88
N MET A 142 13.97 -6.72 12.28
CA MET A 142 14.36 -6.77 13.70
C MET A 142 13.77 -5.60 14.49
N GLN A 143 13.73 -4.40 13.89
CA GLN A 143 13.10 -3.24 14.52
C GLN A 143 11.60 -3.49 14.78
N ASP A 144 10.88 -4.06 13.81
CA ASP A 144 9.47 -4.43 13.97
C ASP A 144 9.23 -5.48 15.06
N GLU A 145 10.11 -6.47 15.16
CA GLU A 145 10.05 -7.48 16.20
C GLU A 145 10.28 -6.85 17.59
N ILE A 146 11.22 -5.90 17.69
CA ILE A 146 11.44 -5.13 18.91
C ILE A 146 10.21 -4.30 19.27
N ASP A 147 9.61 -3.61 18.29
CA ASP A 147 8.46 -2.74 18.53
C ASP A 147 7.21 -3.55 18.93
N LEU A 148 7.00 -4.71 18.32
CA LEU A 148 5.97 -5.66 18.74
C LEU A 148 6.18 -6.11 20.19
N LEU A 149 7.40 -6.55 20.54
CA LEU A 149 7.70 -7.01 21.90
C LEU A 149 7.55 -5.89 22.94
N ARG A 150 7.99 -4.66 22.62
CA ARG A 150 7.80 -3.48 23.47
C ARG A 150 6.32 -3.21 23.72
N GLU A 151 5.50 -3.31 22.67
CA GLU A 151 4.08 -3.12 22.79
C GLU A 151 3.46 -4.20 23.67
N GLU A 152 3.76 -5.48 23.43
CA GLU A 152 3.27 -6.61 24.23
C GLU A 152 3.63 -6.49 25.72
N MET A 153 4.87 -6.07 26.02
CA MET A 153 5.40 -5.92 27.38
C MET A 153 4.83 -4.70 28.15
N THR A 154 4.31 -3.70 27.46
CA THR A 154 3.74 -2.51 28.10
C THR A 154 2.44 -2.88 28.79
N LYS A 155 2.33 -2.67 30.11
CA LYS A 155 1.07 -2.93 30.84
C LYS A 155 0.07 -1.82 30.48
N GLU A 156 -1.16 -2.20 30.12
CA GLU A 156 -2.27 -1.27 29.90
C GLU A 156 -2.63 -0.48 31.16
#